data_AF-A0A7U9XBL7-F1
#
_entry.id   AF-A0A7U9XBL7-F1
#
_cell.length_a   1.000
_cell.length_b   1.000
_cell.length_c   1.000
_cell.angle_alpha   90.00
_cell.angle_beta   90.00
_cell.angle_gamma   90.00
#
_symmetry.space_group_name_H-M   'P 1'
#
loop_
_entity.id
_entity.type
_entity.pdbx_description
1 polymer ?
#
loop_
_entity_poly.entity_id
_entity_poly.type
_entity_poly.pdbx_seq_one_letter_code
_entity_poly.pdbx_strand_id
1 'polypeptide(L)'
;MCKNRDIILKLLRTIVILMLMTVVISFPVYAEEETGTAGSSLGKEVLEEPDEEIEENDSLTRSAKAARATGWVQDNVGWRYYFSNGQYYKNTWFQNPGDNQWYWFESDGYIAKGWRKVKGAWHYFKDSGYWVEQSQYSKYENGTLKGIDVSKWQANINWQAVKQDGIQFAFVRLGASGKDQNLDPYFEKNMKEAKQAGIPVGVYYYSKATTVDMAIKEAQFTINHMKGYLVSYPVVIDVEDTVQQNLGKNNLAKIIKAFCDEIRAAGYTPMLYTNENWYRNYINMNMLAGEELWVARYNYYYDTAIPRGIWQSSSTSRVNGVSGNVDINFGYKDYTRIVTPRTSALPSYANSSGQWITDSRGKWYQYYGGGYPANKWEQIRGKWYWFDKNGYVTTGWQSIWGLWYYMDSSGAMTTGWQYVGGRWYYMNSSGAMLTGWQSIGGQWYYLSSSGVMLTGWQDIGGQRYYLSASGAMVRGWVKINGVYYYLSNSGAMVRGWVKINGIYYYLSDTGVMVTGWQDIGGQRYYFNASGAMVTGRQYIGGKYYNFKSDGSLI
;
A
#
# COMPACT_ATOMS: atom_id res chain seq x y z
N MET A 1 -24.38 -30.14 50.14
CA MET A 1 -25.46 -30.66 49.27
C MET A 1 -24.93 -30.64 47.84
N CYS A 2 -24.34 -31.75 47.39
CA CYS A 2 -24.93 -32.74 46.45
C CYS A 2 -25.42 -32.08 45.14
N LYS A 3 -25.13 -32.56 43.93
CA LYS A 3 -24.36 -33.69 43.39
C LYS A 3 -24.45 -33.52 41.86
N ASN A 4 -23.42 -33.95 41.12
CA ASN A 4 -23.43 -34.48 39.74
C ASN A 4 -22.17 -34.07 38.95
N ARG A 5 -21.03 -34.54 39.45
CA ARG A 5 -20.07 -35.27 38.61
C ARG A 5 -20.72 -36.64 38.34
N ASP A 6 -21.00 -36.99 37.09
CA ASP A 6 -21.12 -38.37 36.56
C ASP A 6 -21.70 -38.41 35.13
N ILE A 7 -20.99 -37.83 34.16
CA ILE A 7 -21.17 -38.14 32.72
C ILE A 7 -19.82 -38.49 32.09
N ILE A 8 -18.99 -39.23 32.84
CA ILE A 8 -17.78 -39.90 32.36
C ILE A 8 -17.80 -41.32 32.94
N LEU A 9 -18.81 -42.13 32.56
CA LEU A 9 -18.89 -43.57 32.86
C LEU A 9 -20.09 -44.24 32.15
N LYS A 10 -20.24 -43.97 30.83
CA LYS A 10 -21.03 -44.82 29.91
C LYS A 10 -20.18 -45.26 28.71
N LEU A 11 -18.90 -45.49 28.97
CA LEU A 11 -18.03 -46.35 28.18
C LEU A 11 -17.83 -47.64 28.97
N LEU A 12 -17.95 -48.77 28.26
CA LEU A 12 -17.62 -50.15 28.64
C LEU A 12 -18.76 -51.08 29.09
N ARG A 13 -19.06 -52.01 28.18
CA ARG A 13 -19.31 -53.46 28.35
C ARG A 13 -20.75 -53.98 28.36
N THR A 14 -21.19 -54.39 27.17
CA THR A 14 -21.79 -55.71 26.88
C THR A 14 -21.45 -55.99 25.40
N ILE A 15 -20.31 -56.61 25.03
CA ILE A 15 -19.98 -58.04 24.93
C ILE A 15 -21.10 -58.88 24.31
N VAL A 16 -21.00 -59.71 23.27
CA VAL A 16 -20.02 -60.18 22.25
C VAL A 16 -20.90 -60.98 21.24
N ILE A 17 -20.35 -61.38 20.07
CA ILE A 17 -20.87 -62.37 19.08
C ILE A 17 -21.57 -61.74 17.85
N LEU A 18 -20.78 -61.42 16.81
CA LEU A 18 -20.91 -62.06 15.49
C LEU A 18 -19.67 -61.73 14.64
N MET A 19 -18.88 -62.76 14.37
CA MET A 19 -17.68 -62.71 13.53
C MET A 19 -18.06 -62.99 12.06
N LEU A 20 -17.40 -62.24 11.18
CA LEU A 20 -16.91 -62.64 9.84
C LEU A 20 -17.91 -63.19 8.82
N MET A 21 -18.27 -62.35 7.85
CA MET A 21 -18.03 -62.64 6.43
C MET A 21 -18.30 -61.37 5.59
N THR A 22 -17.23 -60.65 5.25
CA THR A 22 -17.20 -59.84 4.03
C THR A 22 -15.88 -60.10 3.34
N VAL A 23 -15.98 -60.84 2.24
CA VAL A 23 -14.93 -61.04 1.25
C VAL A 23 -14.57 -59.67 0.69
N VAL A 24 -13.45 -59.11 1.12
CA VAL A 24 -12.77 -58.04 0.39
C VAL A 24 -11.86 -58.73 -0.61
N ILE A 25 -12.23 -58.64 -1.89
CA ILE A 25 -11.34 -58.98 -3.00
C ILE A 25 -10.27 -57.90 -3.03
N SER A 26 -9.18 -58.13 -2.30
CA SER A 26 -7.94 -57.40 -2.43
C SER A 26 -7.27 -57.86 -3.73
N PHE A 27 -7.27 -57.02 -4.76
CA PHE A 27 -6.32 -57.18 -5.86
C PHE A 27 -4.96 -56.70 -5.36
N PRO A 28 -3.92 -57.55 -5.27
CA PRO A 28 -2.56 -57.04 -5.17
C PRO A 28 -2.19 -56.48 -6.55
N VAL A 29 -2.15 -55.15 -6.68
CA VAL A 29 -1.33 -54.55 -7.74
C VAL A 29 0.11 -54.73 -7.28
N TYR A 30 0.72 -55.80 -7.75
CA TYR A 30 2.17 -55.92 -7.80
C TYR A 30 2.67 -54.75 -8.64
N ALA A 31 3.31 -53.77 -8.00
CA ALA A 31 4.24 -52.90 -8.70
C ALA A 31 5.50 -53.74 -8.92
N GLU A 32 5.66 -54.25 -10.14
CA GLU A 32 6.97 -54.74 -10.58
C GLU A 32 7.92 -53.54 -10.61
N GLU A 33 9.01 -53.64 -9.85
CA GLU A 33 10.21 -52.85 -10.11
C GLU A 33 10.75 -53.28 -11.49
N GLU A 34 10.42 -52.54 -12.54
CA GLU A 34 11.23 -52.57 -13.76
C GLU A 34 12.53 -51.80 -13.50
N THR A 35 13.54 -52.51 -13.02
CA THR A 35 14.92 -52.15 -13.28
C THR A 35 15.22 -52.42 -14.75
N GLY A 36 14.83 -51.49 -15.62
CA GLY A 36 15.03 -51.53 -17.07
C GLY A 36 15.73 -50.28 -17.59
N THR A 37 17.04 -50.34 -17.75
CA THR A 37 17.81 -49.37 -18.56
C THR A 37 17.51 -49.55 -20.04
N ALA A 38 16.77 -48.62 -20.68
CA ALA A 38 16.91 -48.16 -22.07
C ALA A 38 15.66 -47.37 -22.51
N GLY A 39 15.84 -46.39 -23.39
CA GLY A 39 14.86 -45.36 -23.76
C GLY A 39 13.44 -45.84 -24.09
N SER A 40 12.45 -45.37 -23.32
CA SER A 40 11.04 -45.53 -23.66
C SER A 40 10.66 -44.54 -24.77
N SER A 41 10.17 -45.07 -25.90
CA SER A 41 9.56 -44.30 -27.00
C SER A 41 8.25 -43.65 -26.54
N LEU A 42 8.34 -42.43 -26.01
CA LEU A 42 7.21 -41.59 -25.57
C LEU A 42 6.39 -41.05 -26.75
N GLY A 43 5.72 -41.93 -27.50
CA GLY A 43 4.75 -41.54 -28.54
C GLY A 43 5.35 -40.98 -29.84
N LYS A 44 6.63 -41.28 -30.09
CA LYS A 44 7.35 -41.01 -31.36
C LYS A 44 7.00 -42.08 -32.40
N GLU A 45 5.78 -42.06 -32.90
CA GLU A 45 5.42 -42.86 -34.08
C GLU A 45 5.76 -42.05 -35.33
N VAL A 46 6.55 -42.65 -36.22
CA VAL A 46 6.79 -42.09 -37.56
C VAL A 46 5.58 -42.44 -38.39
N LEU A 47 4.80 -41.44 -38.82
CA LEU A 47 3.86 -41.65 -39.90
C LEU A 47 4.65 -41.61 -41.20
N GLU A 48 4.59 -42.70 -41.97
CA GLU A 48 4.89 -42.66 -43.40
C GLU A 48 3.89 -41.69 -44.09
N GLU A 49 4.17 -41.30 -45.35
CA GLU A 49 3.37 -40.29 -46.06
C GLU A 49 1.86 -40.44 -45.79
N PRO A 50 1.15 -39.36 -45.45
CA PRO A 50 -0.20 -39.47 -44.91
C PRO A 50 -1.16 -40.12 -45.91
N ASP A 51 -1.56 -41.36 -45.64
CA ASP A 51 -2.73 -41.99 -46.24
C ASP A 51 -3.99 -41.42 -45.56
N GLU A 52 -4.69 -40.57 -46.31
CA GLU A 52 -6.09 -40.17 -46.17
C GLU A 52 -6.62 -39.72 -44.79
N GLU A 53 -6.67 -38.40 -44.57
CA GLU A 53 -7.93 -37.75 -44.17
C GLU A 53 -7.96 -36.32 -44.74
N ILE A 54 -8.84 -36.12 -45.73
CA ILE A 54 -8.94 -34.90 -46.54
C ILE A 54 -9.91 -33.94 -45.86
N GLU A 55 -9.41 -32.81 -45.35
CA GLU A 55 -10.24 -31.60 -45.24
C GLU A 55 -9.64 -30.50 -46.15
N GLU A 56 -10.31 -30.30 -47.29
CA GLU A 56 -10.13 -29.12 -48.13
C GLU A 56 -10.70 -27.90 -47.40
N ASN A 57 -9.83 -26.99 -46.93
CA ASN A 57 -10.23 -25.61 -46.79
C ASN A 57 -9.03 -24.66 -46.93
N ASP A 58 -8.69 -24.32 -48.17
CA ASP A 58 -8.05 -23.04 -48.46
C ASP A 58 -8.36 -22.59 -49.89
N SER A 59 -8.77 -21.33 -50.03
CA SER A 59 -9.32 -20.72 -51.23
C SER A 59 -8.23 -20.36 -52.26
N LEU A 60 -7.48 -21.35 -52.75
CA LEU A 60 -6.41 -21.14 -53.72
C LEU A 60 -6.58 -22.01 -54.97
N THR A 61 -6.40 -21.36 -56.13
CA THR A 61 -6.59 -21.94 -57.46
C THR A 61 -5.56 -23.04 -57.76
N ARG A 62 -5.95 -24.01 -58.60
CA ARG A 62 -5.14 -25.17 -59.03
C ARG A 62 -3.72 -24.82 -59.53
N SER A 63 -3.47 -23.59 -59.99
CA SER A 63 -2.15 -23.14 -60.44
C SER A 63 -1.17 -22.77 -59.30
N ALA A 64 -1.66 -22.50 -58.08
CA ALA A 64 -0.82 -22.24 -56.91
C ALA A 64 -0.36 -23.52 -56.19
N LYS A 65 -0.97 -24.67 -56.49
CA LYS A 65 -0.64 -25.98 -55.90
C LYS A 65 0.71 -26.56 -56.40
N ALA A 66 1.30 -26.02 -57.47
CA ALA A 66 2.41 -26.64 -58.18
C ALA A 66 3.82 -26.02 -57.97
N ALA A 67 4.05 -25.25 -56.90
CA ALA A 67 5.34 -24.55 -56.72
C ALA A 67 5.88 -24.48 -55.28
N ARG A 68 5.64 -25.49 -54.44
CA ARG A 68 6.45 -25.69 -53.23
C ARG A 68 7.35 -26.90 -53.43
N ALA A 69 8.66 -26.67 -53.38
CA ALA A 69 9.64 -27.75 -53.38
C ALA A 69 9.39 -28.64 -52.15
N THR A 70 9.37 -29.96 -52.34
CA THR A 70 9.34 -30.93 -51.23
C THR A 70 10.47 -30.62 -50.26
N GLY A 71 10.18 -30.63 -48.96
CA GLY A 71 11.15 -30.41 -47.90
C GLY A 71 10.91 -29.16 -47.07
N TRP A 72 11.97 -28.71 -46.43
CA TRP A 72 11.94 -27.60 -45.48
C TRP A 72 11.69 -26.26 -46.18
N VAL A 73 10.67 -25.54 -45.72
CA VAL A 73 10.33 -24.19 -46.18
C VAL A 73 10.21 -23.29 -44.97
N GLN A 74 10.93 -22.16 -45.00
CA GLN A 74 10.84 -21.12 -43.99
C GLN A 74 10.05 -19.92 -44.53
N ASP A 75 9.11 -19.43 -43.74
CA ASP A 75 8.46 -18.15 -43.94
C ASP A 75 8.63 -17.24 -42.70
N ASN A 76 7.90 -16.13 -42.67
CA ASN A 76 7.96 -15.15 -41.58
C ASN A 76 7.39 -15.69 -40.25
N VAL A 77 6.67 -16.81 -40.27
CA VAL A 77 6.09 -17.47 -39.10
C VAL A 77 7.05 -18.54 -38.58
N GLY A 78 7.61 -19.36 -39.47
CA GLY A 78 8.56 -20.38 -39.09
C GLY A 78 8.86 -21.39 -40.17
N TRP A 79 9.30 -22.57 -39.73
CA TRP A 79 9.63 -23.69 -40.61
C TRP A 79 8.48 -24.68 -40.69
N ARG A 80 8.11 -25.06 -41.91
CA ARG A 80 7.27 -26.23 -42.22
C ARG A 80 8.06 -27.21 -43.08
N TYR A 81 7.59 -28.45 -43.16
CA TYR A 81 8.09 -29.43 -44.12
C TYR A 81 6.95 -29.83 -45.05
N TYR A 82 7.13 -29.57 -46.35
CA TYR A 82 6.13 -29.85 -47.38
C TYR A 82 6.40 -31.16 -48.09
N PHE A 83 5.34 -31.91 -48.38
CA PHE A 83 5.38 -33.06 -49.29
C PHE A 83 5.28 -32.59 -50.75
N SER A 84 5.57 -33.50 -51.69
CA SER A 84 5.47 -33.24 -53.13
C SER A 84 4.06 -32.87 -53.59
N ASN A 85 3.04 -33.33 -52.87
CA ASN A 85 1.63 -33.02 -53.11
C ASN A 85 1.18 -31.66 -52.51
N GLY A 86 2.08 -30.92 -51.87
CA GLY A 86 1.81 -29.62 -51.25
C GLY A 86 1.22 -29.67 -49.84
N GLN A 87 0.95 -30.85 -49.27
CA GLN A 87 0.61 -31.03 -47.86
C GLN A 87 1.84 -30.81 -46.97
N TYR A 88 1.64 -30.77 -45.66
CA TYR A 88 2.71 -30.61 -44.67
C TYR A 88 2.36 -31.31 -43.36
N TYR A 89 3.37 -31.69 -42.58
CA TYR A 89 3.19 -32.33 -41.27
C TYR A 89 2.41 -31.43 -40.29
N LYS A 90 1.54 -32.04 -39.50
CA LYS A 90 0.77 -31.40 -38.41
C LYS A 90 0.58 -32.38 -37.26
N ASN A 91 0.56 -31.87 -36.02
CA ASN A 91 0.33 -32.64 -34.81
C ASN A 91 1.12 -33.96 -34.73
N THR A 92 2.36 -33.96 -35.20
CA THR A 92 3.15 -35.19 -35.32
C THR A 92 4.63 -34.97 -35.09
N TRP A 93 5.30 -36.05 -34.69
CA TRP A 93 6.75 -36.11 -34.56
C TRP A 93 7.36 -36.39 -35.94
N PHE A 94 8.48 -35.73 -36.21
CA PHE A 94 9.27 -35.96 -37.40
C PHE A 94 10.73 -36.13 -37.01
N GLN A 95 11.35 -37.23 -37.43
CA GLN A 95 12.79 -37.38 -37.36
C GLN A 95 13.38 -37.03 -38.71
N ASN A 96 14.20 -35.99 -38.76
CA ASN A 96 14.85 -35.60 -40.01
C ASN A 96 15.97 -36.60 -40.31
N PRO A 97 15.93 -37.33 -41.44
CA PRO A 97 16.94 -38.35 -41.76
C PRO A 97 18.34 -37.77 -41.93
N GLY A 98 18.45 -36.48 -42.30
CA GLY A 98 19.73 -35.83 -42.57
C GLY A 98 20.56 -35.50 -41.32
N ASP A 99 19.93 -35.18 -40.19
CA ASP A 99 20.62 -34.80 -38.94
C ASP A 99 20.21 -35.66 -37.73
N ASN A 100 19.33 -36.64 -37.95
CA ASN A 100 18.76 -37.54 -36.96
C ASN A 100 18.03 -36.83 -35.81
N GLN A 101 17.71 -35.53 -35.96
CA GLN A 101 17.03 -34.73 -34.96
C GLN A 101 15.52 -34.93 -35.01
N TRP A 102 14.89 -34.85 -33.84
CA TRP A 102 13.44 -34.90 -33.69
C TRP A 102 12.84 -33.51 -33.65
N TYR A 103 11.72 -33.34 -34.33
CA TYR A 103 10.90 -32.15 -34.38
C TYR A 103 9.46 -32.53 -34.04
N TRP A 104 8.71 -31.57 -33.51
CA TRP A 104 7.26 -31.67 -33.41
C TRP A 104 6.63 -30.60 -34.28
N PHE A 105 5.71 -31.00 -35.14
CA PHE A 105 4.88 -30.08 -35.91
C PHE A 105 3.59 -29.78 -35.15
N GLU A 106 3.30 -28.51 -34.91
CA GLU A 106 2.07 -28.06 -34.25
C GLU A 106 0.86 -28.22 -35.18
N SER A 107 -0.34 -27.87 -34.71
CA SER A 107 -1.59 -28.03 -35.49
C SER A 107 -1.65 -27.14 -36.73
N ASP A 108 -0.94 -26.02 -36.70
CA ASP A 108 -0.74 -25.14 -37.85
C ASP A 108 0.39 -25.63 -38.77
N GLY A 109 1.07 -26.72 -38.41
CA GLY A 109 2.13 -27.37 -39.16
C GLY A 109 3.48 -26.66 -39.16
N TYR A 110 3.68 -25.67 -38.29
CA TYR A 110 5.02 -25.15 -38.00
C TYR A 110 5.72 -25.98 -36.93
N ILE A 111 7.05 -26.01 -36.95
CA ILE A 111 7.81 -26.68 -35.88
C ILE A 111 7.67 -25.96 -34.54
N ALA A 112 7.55 -26.74 -33.48
CA ALA A 112 7.56 -26.25 -32.11
C ALA A 112 8.90 -25.61 -31.75
N LYS A 113 8.84 -24.58 -30.90
CA LYS A 113 10.00 -23.91 -30.29
C LYS A 113 9.74 -23.61 -28.82
N GLY A 114 10.75 -23.77 -27.98
CA GLY A 114 10.63 -23.63 -26.53
C GLY A 114 9.86 -24.80 -25.91
N TRP A 115 9.23 -24.54 -24.77
CA TRP A 115 8.42 -25.53 -24.07
C TRP A 115 7.08 -25.77 -24.79
N ARG A 116 6.72 -27.05 -24.95
CA ARG A 116 5.42 -27.48 -25.49
C ARG A 116 4.89 -28.67 -24.73
N LYS A 117 3.56 -28.72 -24.60
CA LYS A 117 2.87 -29.91 -24.15
C LYS A 117 2.49 -30.75 -25.35
N VAL A 118 3.15 -31.88 -25.52
CA VAL A 118 2.94 -32.83 -26.62
C VAL A 118 2.35 -34.10 -26.03
N LYS A 119 1.17 -34.50 -26.49
CA LYS A 119 0.46 -35.72 -26.03
C LYS A 119 0.44 -35.85 -24.49
N GLY A 120 0.24 -34.74 -23.78
CA GLY A 120 0.15 -34.70 -22.32
C GLY A 120 1.47 -34.49 -21.56
N ALA A 121 2.62 -34.66 -22.21
CA ALA A 121 3.94 -34.49 -21.61
C ALA A 121 4.60 -33.16 -22.02
N TRP A 122 5.44 -32.60 -21.16
CA TRP A 122 6.21 -31.39 -21.47
C TRP A 122 7.52 -31.73 -22.17
N HIS A 123 7.77 -31.09 -23.31
CA HIS A 123 8.97 -31.23 -24.11
C HIS A 123 9.58 -29.86 -24.38
N TYR A 124 10.90 -29.80 -24.53
CA TYR A 124 11.59 -28.60 -24.97
C TYR A 124 12.14 -28.75 -26.38
N PHE A 125 11.95 -27.71 -27.19
CA PHE A 125 12.49 -27.59 -28.54
C PHE A 125 13.40 -26.35 -28.60
N LYS A 126 14.60 -26.48 -29.16
CA LYS A 126 15.50 -25.34 -29.38
C LYS A 126 14.90 -24.36 -30.39
N ASP A 127 15.52 -23.20 -30.59
CA ASP A 127 15.09 -22.23 -31.61
C ASP A 127 15.16 -22.80 -33.04
N SER A 128 16.02 -23.79 -33.25
CA SER A 128 16.10 -24.62 -34.47
C SER A 128 14.96 -25.64 -34.61
N GLY A 129 14.12 -25.80 -33.58
CA GLY A 129 13.09 -26.83 -33.45
C GLY A 129 13.58 -28.20 -33.02
N TYR A 130 14.87 -28.36 -32.74
CA TYR A 130 15.42 -29.63 -32.26
C TYR A 130 14.86 -29.95 -30.87
N TRP A 131 14.26 -31.12 -30.75
CA TRP A 131 13.87 -31.68 -29.47
C TRP A 131 15.09 -31.95 -28.61
N VAL A 132 15.06 -31.47 -27.36
CA VAL A 132 16.04 -31.81 -26.35
C VAL A 132 15.61 -33.11 -25.69
N GLU A 133 16.54 -34.04 -25.44
CA GLU A 133 16.19 -35.29 -24.77
C GLU A 133 15.73 -35.04 -23.33
N GLN A 134 14.72 -35.79 -22.90
CA GLN A 134 14.07 -35.60 -21.59
C GLN A 134 15.05 -35.74 -20.40
N SER A 135 16.06 -36.60 -20.51
CA SER A 135 17.11 -36.77 -19.49
C SER A 135 17.85 -35.46 -19.18
N GLN A 136 17.90 -34.51 -20.12
CA GLN A 136 18.63 -33.25 -19.96
C GLN A 136 17.82 -32.19 -19.19
N TYR A 137 16.48 -32.21 -19.29
CA TYR A 137 15.63 -31.17 -18.71
C TYR A 137 14.67 -31.64 -17.61
N SER A 138 14.39 -32.94 -17.51
CA SER A 138 13.38 -33.48 -16.57
C SER A 138 13.62 -33.08 -15.12
N LYS A 139 14.88 -32.98 -14.70
CA LYS A 139 15.25 -32.51 -13.35
C LYS A 139 14.78 -31.08 -13.02
N TYR A 140 14.47 -30.27 -14.03
CA TYR A 140 14.00 -28.88 -13.87
C TYR A 140 12.47 -28.78 -13.96
N GLU A 141 11.81 -29.67 -14.68
CA GLU A 141 10.37 -29.57 -14.95
C GLU A 141 9.54 -30.58 -14.13
N ASN A 142 10.05 -31.78 -13.89
CA ASN A 142 9.28 -32.85 -13.29
C ASN A 142 8.87 -32.53 -11.84
N GLY A 143 7.65 -32.90 -11.47
CA GLY A 143 7.08 -32.64 -10.14
C GLY A 143 6.74 -31.18 -9.85
N THR A 144 6.93 -30.26 -10.80
CA THR A 144 6.58 -28.85 -10.63
C THR A 144 5.12 -28.58 -10.96
N LEU A 145 4.53 -27.60 -10.28
CA LEU A 145 3.24 -27.04 -10.66
C LEU A 145 3.36 -26.30 -11.98
N LYS A 146 2.32 -26.36 -12.82
CA LYS A 146 2.28 -25.64 -14.10
C LYS A 146 1.41 -24.40 -14.00
N GLY A 147 1.94 -23.25 -14.40
CA GLY A 147 1.22 -21.99 -14.40
C GLY A 147 1.46 -21.17 -15.64
N ILE A 148 0.63 -20.16 -15.84
CA ILE A 148 0.81 -19.15 -16.88
C ILE A 148 0.83 -17.76 -16.27
N ASP A 149 1.36 -16.79 -17.00
CA ASP A 149 1.12 -15.39 -16.70
C ASP A 149 0.61 -14.68 -17.96
N VAL A 150 -0.34 -13.77 -17.74
CA VAL A 150 -1.14 -13.19 -18.80
C VAL A 150 -1.38 -11.71 -18.59
N SER A 151 -1.58 -11.01 -19.70
CA SER A 151 -1.88 -9.60 -19.74
C SER A 151 -2.77 -9.26 -20.93
N LYS A 152 -2.89 -7.97 -21.27
CA LYS A 152 -3.58 -7.49 -22.48
C LYS A 152 -3.15 -8.19 -23.77
N TRP A 153 -1.96 -8.79 -23.82
CA TRP A 153 -1.42 -9.45 -25.00
C TRP A 153 -2.15 -10.75 -25.36
N GLN A 154 -2.71 -11.46 -24.38
CA GLN A 154 -3.47 -12.69 -24.61
C GLN A 154 -4.95 -12.43 -24.92
N ALA A 155 -5.42 -11.19 -24.69
CA ALA A 155 -6.80 -10.77 -24.91
C ALA A 155 -7.85 -11.70 -24.28
N ASN A 156 -8.72 -12.33 -25.08
CA ASN A 156 -9.78 -13.21 -24.59
C ASN A 156 -9.24 -14.63 -24.35
N ILE A 157 -9.35 -15.09 -23.11
CA ILE A 157 -8.89 -16.42 -22.67
C ILE A 157 -10.09 -17.28 -22.30
N ASN A 158 -10.12 -18.53 -22.78
CA ASN A 158 -11.02 -19.55 -22.28
C ASN A 158 -10.38 -20.26 -21.07
N TRP A 159 -10.66 -19.75 -19.87
CA TRP A 159 -10.06 -20.24 -18.63
C TRP A 159 -10.45 -21.69 -18.26
N GLN A 160 -11.59 -22.19 -18.73
CA GLN A 160 -11.96 -23.60 -18.54
C GLN A 160 -11.07 -24.52 -19.38
N ALA A 161 -10.80 -24.17 -20.64
CA ALA A 161 -9.86 -24.89 -21.48
C ALA A 161 -8.43 -24.83 -20.90
N VAL A 162 -8.03 -23.67 -20.35
CA VAL A 162 -6.74 -23.52 -19.65
C VAL A 162 -6.63 -24.49 -18.46
N LYS A 163 -7.70 -24.59 -17.64
CA LYS A 163 -7.75 -25.55 -16.52
C LYS A 163 -7.68 -26.99 -16.99
N GLN A 164 -8.44 -27.34 -18.03
CA GLN A 164 -8.46 -28.68 -18.61
C GLN A 164 -7.12 -29.06 -19.23
N ASP A 165 -6.36 -28.08 -19.72
CA ASP A 165 -4.99 -28.27 -20.19
C ASP A 165 -3.96 -28.40 -19.05
N GLY A 166 -4.42 -28.52 -17.80
CA GLY A 166 -3.58 -28.84 -16.66
C GLY A 166 -2.83 -27.64 -16.07
N ILE A 167 -3.23 -26.42 -16.39
CA ILE A 167 -2.71 -25.23 -15.70
C ILE A 167 -3.29 -25.17 -14.28
N GLN A 168 -2.39 -24.99 -13.31
CA GLN A 168 -2.66 -25.12 -11.87
C GLN A 168 -2.62 -23.77 -11.13
N PHE A 169 -1.98 -22.75 -11.69
CA PHE A 169 -2.00 -21.38 -11.16
C PHE A 169 -1.81 -20.36 -12.29
N ALA A 170 -2.13 -19.09 -12.03
CA ALA A 170 -1.85 -18.02 -12.97
C ALA A 170 -1.41 -16.72 -12.29
N PHE A 171 -0.65 -15.89 -13.00
CA PHE A 171 -0.50 -14.47 -12.67
C PHE A 171 -1.22 -13.61 -13.71
N VAL A 172 -1.99 -12.63 -13.25
CA VAL A 172 -2.68 -11.67 -14.12
C VAL A 172 -2.05 -10.31 -13.94
N ARG A 173 -1.67 -9.65 -15.05
CA ARG A 173 -1.17 -8.28 -14.98
C ARG A 173 -2.29 -7.36 -14.53
N LEU A 174 -2.03 -6.61 -13.47
CA LEU A 174 -2.95 -5.54 -13.04
C LEU A 174 -2.66 -4.24 -13.77
N GLY A 175 -1.39 -3.89 -13.94
CA GLY A 175 -1.03 -2.63 -14.60
C GLY A 175 0.47 -2.52 -14.85
N ALA A 176 0.85 -1.38 -15.40
CA ALA A 176 2.23 -1.04 -15.71
C ALA A 176 2.49 0.44 -15.43
N SER A 177 3.75 0.82 -15.17
CA SER A 177 4.18 2.22 -15.11
C SER A 177 4.69 2.75 -16.47
N GLY A 178 4.77 4.07 -16.63
CA GLY A 178 5.19 4.74 -17.87
C GLY A 178 4.04 5.08 -18.82
N LYS A 179 4.25 5.00 -20.15
CA LYS A 179 3.22 5.32 -21.16
C LYS A 179 2.01 4.38 -21.14
N ASP A 180 2.15 3.24 -20.48
CA ASP A 180 1.10 2.25 -20.22
C ASP A 180 0.52 2.35 -18.79
N GLN A 181 0.52 3.55 -18.19
CA GLN A 181 0.06 3.86 -16.80
C GLN A 181 -1.44 3.60 -16.54
N ASN A 182 -1.92 2.43 -16.89
CA ASN A 182 -3.32 2.07 -16.84
C ASN A 182 -3.50 0.67 -16.25
N LEU A 183 -4.68 0.47 -15.71
CA LEU A 183 -5.21 -0.86 -15.45
C LEU A 183 -5.17 -1.67 -16.76
N ASP A 184 -4.70 -2.91 -16.68
CA ASP A 184 -4.78 -3.82 -17.82
C ASP A 184 -6.27 -4.03 -18.17
N PRO A 185 -6.68 -3.81 -19.44
CA PRO A 185 -8.09 -3.87 -19.82
C PRO A 185 -8.70 -5.26 -19.64
N TYR A 186 -7.88 -6.31 -19.54
CA TYR A 186 -8.33 -7.67 -19.29
C TYR A 186 -8.19 -8.11 -17.84
N PHE A 187 -7.68 -7.25 -16.94
CA PHE A 187 -7.46 -7.59 -15.52
C PHE A 187 -8.73 -8.14 -14.87
N GLU A 188 -9.82 -7.37 -14.91
CA GLU A 188 -11.06 -7.77 -14.23
C GLU A 188 -11.63 -9.07 -14.78
N LYS A 189 -11.63 -9.20 -16.11
CA LYS A 189 -12.14 -10.37 -16.82
C LYS A 189 -11.34 -11.61 -16.42
N ASN A 190 -10.02 -11.53 -16.51
CA ASN A 190 -9.12 -12.63 -16.18
C ASN A 190 -9.21 -13.02 -14.71
N MET A 191 -9.27 -12.06 -13.78
CA MET A 191 -9.45 -12.36 -12.35
C MET A 191 -10.77 -13.09 -12.06
N LYS A 192 -11.87 -12.68 -12.71
CA LYS A 192 -13.20 -13.30 -12.54
C LYS A 192 -13.24 -14.70 -13.14
N GLU A 193 -12.80 -14.84 -14.38
CA GLU A 193 -12.93 -16.09 -15.14
C GLU A 193 -11.93 -17.17 -14.68
N ALA A 194 -10.70 -16.81 -14.33
CA ALA A 194 -9.74 -17.75 -13.74
C ALA A 194 -10.23 -18.29 -12.38
N LYS A 195 -10.82 -17.42 -11.54
CA LYS A 195 -11.46 -17.84 -10.29
C LYS A 195 -12.61 -18.81 -10.55
N GLN A 196 -13.46 -18.54 -11.54
CA GLN A 196 -14.57 -19.43 -11.92
C GLN A 196 -14.08 -20.79 -12.43
N ALA A 197 -12.91 -20.83 -13.10
CA ALA A 197 -12.24 -22.07 -13.52
C ALA A 197 -11.51 -22.80 -12.37
N GLY A 198 -11.51 -22.26 -11.16
CA GLY A 198 -10.80 -22.87 -10.02
C GLY A 198 -9.28 -22.85 -10.19
N ILE A 199 -8.74 -21.81 -10.82
CA ILE A 199 -7.31 -21.54 -10.93
C ILE A 199 -6.96 -20.49 -9.87
N PRO A 200 -6.06 -20.80 -8.91
CA PRO A 200 -5.46 -19.81 -8.02
C PRO A 200 -4.74 -18.71 -8.80
N VAL A 201 -4.97 -17.45 -8.42
CA VAL A 201 -4.49 -16.28 -9.16
C VAL A 201 -3.67 -15.34 -8.28
N GLY A 202 -2.47 -15.04 -8.75
CA GLY A 202 -1.62 -13.96 -8.29
C GLY A 202 -1.72 -12.77 -9.23
N VAL A 203 -1.18 -11.64 -8.80
CA VAL A 203 -1.27 -10.39 -9.55
C VAL A 203 0.13 -9.85 -9.74
N TYR A 204 0.46 -9.32 -10.92
CA TYR A 204 1.73 -8.63 -11.12
C TYR A 204 1.56 -7.20 -11.64
N TYR A 205 2.52 -6.36 -11.29
CA TYR A 205 2.61 -4.98 -11.71
C TYR A 205 3.97 -4.71 -12.37
N TYR A 206 3.95 -4.32 -13.65
CA TYR A 206 5.16 -4.00 -14.40
C TYR A 206 5.71 -2.64 -13.97
N SER A 207 6.71 -2.66 -13.10
CA SER A 207 7.22 -1.46 -12.45
C SER A 207 8.22 -0.72 -13.33
N LYS A 208 8.12 0.61 -13.33
CA LYS A 208 9.18 1.52 -13.80
C LYS A 208 9.60 2.49 -12.70
N ALA A 209 9.35 2.14 -11.44
CA ALA A 209 9.69 2.97 -10.30
C ALA A 209 11.20 3.24 -10.25
N THR A 210 11.57 4.52 -10.25
CA THR A 210 12.96 4.97 -10.07
C THR A 210 13.21 5.56 -8.67
N THR A 211 12.17 5.61 -7.84
CA THR A 211 12.22 6.10 -6.46
C THR A 211 11.36 5.20 -5.56
N VAL A 212 11.67 5.19 -4.26
CA VAL A 212 10.89 4.47 -3.24
C VAL A 212 9.43 4.94 -3.23
N ASP A 213 9.19 6.24 -3.32
CA ASP A 213 7.83 6.81 -3.34
C ASP A 213 7.02 6.35 -4.55
N MET A 214 7.65 6.20 -5.72
CA MET A 214 6.98 5.64 -6.91
C MET A 214 6.57 4.19 -6.67
N ALA A 215 7.46 3.35 -6.13
CA ALA A 215 7.15 1.95 -5.83
C ALA A 215 6.02 1.81 -4.80
N ILE A 216 5.98 2.67 -3.77
CA ILE A 216 4.88 2.70 -2.80
C ILE A 216 3.56 3.08 -3.49
N LYS A 217 3.57 4.06 -4.40
CA LYS A 217 2.37 4.43 -5.17
C LYS A 217 1.90 3.31 -6.10
N GLU A 218 2.81 2.60 -6.75
CA GLU A 218 2.49 1.42 -7.57
C GLU A 218 1.89 0.28 -6.73
N ALA A 219 2.45 0.02 -5.54
CA ALA A 219 1.89 -0.96 -4.61
C ALA A 219 0.49 -0.55 -4.12
N GLN A 220 0.28 0.72 -3.74
CA GLN A 220 -1.03 1.25 -3.33
C GLN A 220 -2.05 1.21 -4.46
N PHE A 221 -1.64 1.53 -5.69
CA PHE A 221 -2.47 1.37 -6.88
C PHE A 221 -2.91 -0.09 -7.04
N THR A 222 -1.97 -1.04 -6.92
CA THR A 222 -2.22 -2.47 -6.99
C THR A 222 -3.22 -2.90 -5.91
N ILE A 223 -2.99 -2.52 -4.64
CA ILE A 223 -3.87 -2.84 -3.50
C ILE A 223 -5.29 -2.33 -3.71
N ASN A 224 -5.44 -1.10 -4.22
CA ASN A 224 -6.75 -0.50 -4.45
C ASN A 224 -7.53 -1.21 -5.56
N HIS A 225 -6.87 -1.62 -6.64
CA HIS A 225 -7.54 -2.25 -7.80
C HIS A 225 -7.75 -3.76 -7.63
N MET A 226 -7.06 -4.42 -6.69
CA MET A 226 -7.36 -5.81 -6.31
C MET A 226 -8.64 -5.93 -5.48
N LYS A 227 -9.17 -4.83 -4.92
CA LYS A 227 -10.35 -4.85 -4.06
C LYS A 227 -11.56 -5.47 -4.80
N GLY A 228 -12.14 -6.51 -4.21
CA GLY A 228 -13.27 -7.27 -4.76
C GLY A 228 -12.86 -8.54 -5.54
N TYR A 229 -11.58 -8.72 -5.84
CA TYR A 229 -11.07 -9.88 -6.57
C TYR A 229 -10.32 -10.83 -5.65
N LEU A 230 -10.56 -12.14 -5.78
CA LEU A 230 -9.90 -13.13 -4.93
C LEU A 230 -8.44 -13.33 -5.36
N VAL A 231 -7.52 -12.71 -4.64
CA VAL A 231 -6.08 -12.92 -4.80
C VAL A 231 -5.69 -14.10 -3.91
N SER A 232 -5.24 -15.18 -4.54
CA SER A 232 -4.94 -16.48 -3.89
C SER A 232 -3.52 -16.98 -4.16
N TYR A 233 -2.74 -16.22 -4.92
CA TYR A 233 -1.32 -16.39 -5.18
C TYR A 233 -0.59 -15.05 -4.93
N PRO A 234 0.75 -15.00 -4.97
CA PRO A 234 1.53 -13.81 -4.62
C PRO A 234 1.19 -12.56 -5.44
N VAL A 235 1.47 -11.39 -4.87
CA VAL A 235 1.40 -10.09 -5.54
C VAL A 235 2.82 -9.65 -5.89
N VAL A 236 3.06 -9.42 -7.17
CA VAL A 236 4.40 -9.40 -7.76
C VAL A 236 4.75 -7.99 -8.21
N ILE A 237 5.94 -7.52 -7.85
CA ILE A 237 6.61 -6.45 -8.57
C ILE A 237 7.44 -7.06 -9.69
N ASP A 238 7.20 -6.64 -10.92
CA ASP A 238 7.95 -7.04 -12.10
C ASP A 238 9.01 -5.98 -12.42
N VAL A 239 10.28 -6.39 -12.34
CA VAL A 239 11.46 -5.52 -12.50
C VAL A 239 12.39 -6.08 -13.57
N GLU A 240 12.28 -5.48 -14.75
CA GLU A 240 13.16 -5.75 -15.89
C GLU A 240 13.32 -4.56 -16.87
N ASP A 241 12.84 -3.36 -16.51
CA ASP A 241 12.79 -2.22 -17.43
C ASP A 241 14.08 -1.39 -17.42
N THR A 242 14.60 -1.05 -18.60
CA THR A 242 15.90 -0.39 -18.77
C THR A 242 16.01 0.96 -18.04
N VAL A 243 14.90 1.65 -17.76
CA VAL A 243 14.93 2.91 -16.98
C VAL A 243 15.50 2.74 -15.57
N GLN A 244 15.52 1.51 -15.05
CA GLN A 244 16.01 1.18 -13.72
C GLN A 244 17.49 0.76 -13.69
N GLN A 245 18.12 0.54 -14.85
CA GLN A 245 19.48 -0.02 -14.94
C GLN A 245 20.57 0.86 -14.31
N ASN A 246 20.39 2.19 -14.34
CA ASN A 246 21.39 3.15 -13.85
C ASN A 246 21.16 3.62 -12.40
N LEU A 247 20.21 3.03 -11.68
CA LEU A 247 19.90 3.41 -10.29
C LEU A 247 20.96 2.95 -9.29
N GLY A 248 21.72 1.91 -9.65
CA GLY A 248 22.64 1.20 -8.77
C GLY A 248 21.92 0.13 -7.93
N LYS A 249 22.62 -0.99 -7.69
CA LYS A 249 22.06 -2.22 -7.09
C LYS A 249 21.33 -2.00 -5.75
N ASN A 250 21.90 -1.18 -4.88
CA ASN A 250 21.32 -0.91 -3.56
C ASN A 250 20.04 -0.08 -3.66
N ASN A 251 20.00 0.93 -4.53
CA ASN A 251 18.82 1.77 -4.69
C ASN A 251 17.68 0.98 -5.33
N LEU A 252 17.95 0.18 -6.36
CA LEU A 252 16.92 -0.67 -6.95
C LEU A 252 16.38 -1.69 -5.94
N ALA A 253 17.23 -2.29 -5.11
CA ALA A 253 16.77 -3.16 -4.04
C ALA A 253 15.88 -2.44 -3.02
N LYS A 254 16.16 -1.18 -2.64
CA LYS A 254 15.27 -0.39 -1.78
C LYS A 254 13.91 -0.14 -2.41
N ILE A 255 13.87 0.14 -3.71
CA ILE A 255 12.63 0.37 -4.48
C ILE A 255 11.78 -0.90 -4.49
N ILE A 256 12.38 -2.05 -4.84
CA ILE A 256 11.72 -3.36 -4.82
C ILE A 256 11.18 -3.67 -3.42
N LYS A 257 12.04 -3.49 -2.41
CA LYS A 257 11.69 -3.75 -1.02
C LYS A 257 10.52 -2.87 -0.56
N ALA A 258 10.47 -1.61 -0.99
CA ALA A 258 9.39 -0.71 -0.63
C ALA A 258 8.03 -1.18 -1.16
N PHE A 259 7.97 -1.66 -2.41
CA PHE A 259 6.77 -2.28 -2.95
C PHE A 259 6.38 -3.52 -2.13
N CYS A 260 7.34 -4.42 -1.89
CA CYS A 260 7.09 -5.67 -1.18
C CYS A 260 6.59 -5.43 0.27
N ASP A 261 7.20 -4.48 0.98
CA ASP A 261 6.80 -4.14 2.34
C ASP A 261 5.39 -3.52 2.39
N GLU A 262 5.01 -2.71 1.40
CA GLU A 262 3.66 -2.13 1.34
C GLU A 262 2.59 -3.18 1.02
N ILE A 263 2.86 -4.09 0.07
CA ILE A 263 2.01 -5.26 -0.22
C ILE A 263 1.83 -6.13 1.03
N ARG A 264 2.92 -6.38 1.75
CA ARG A 264 2.94 -7.13 3.02
C ARG A 264 2.14 -6.44 4.11
N ALA A 265 2.23 -5.12 4.22
CA ALA A 265 1.46 -4.35 5.21
C ALA A 265 -0.05 -4.38 4.92
N ALA A 266 -0.45 -4.46 3.64
CA ALA A 266 -1.84 -4.74 3.25
C ALA A 266 -2.27 -6.20 3.52
N GLY A 267 -1.31 -7.04 3.92
CA GLY A 267 -1.45 -8.44 4.31
C GLY A 267 -1.36 -9.44 3.16
N TYR A 268 -1.02 -9.00 1.96
CA TYR A 268 -0.76 -9.89 0.83
C TYR A 268 0.67 -10.47 0.92
N THR A 269 0.93 -11.57 0.21
CA THR A 269 2.27 -12.16 0.09
C THR A 269 3.00 -11.50 -1.10
N PRO A 270 4.06 -10.70 -0.87
CA PRO A 270 4.81 -10.08 -1.97
C PRO A 270 5.75 -11.08 -2.65
N MET A 271 6.11 -10.78 -3.90
CA MET A 271 7.09 -11.52 -4.68
C MET A 271 7.79 -10.56 -5.66
N LEU A 272 9.06 -10.85 -5.98
CA LEU A 272 9.79 -10.19 -7.05
C LEU A 272 9.80 -11.09 -8.28
N TYR A 273 9.36 -10.54 -9.42
CA TYR A 273 9.69 -11.09 -10.73
C TYR A 273 10.90 -10.38 -11.33
N THR A 274 11.81 -11.16 -11.90
CA THR A 274 12.95 -10.65 -12.67
C THR A 274 13.55 -11.76 -13.54
N ASN A 275 14.61 -11.49 -14.30
CA ASN A 275 15.37 -12.53 -15.02
C ASN A 275 16.80 -12.69 -14.45
N GLU A 276 17.50 -13.75 -14.83
CA GLU A 276 18.82 -14.05 -14.25
C GLU A 276 19.87 -12.95 -14.47
N ASN A 277 19.77 -12.17 -15.55
CA ASN A 277 20.66 -11.03 -15.78
C ASN A 277 20.40 -9.93 -14.75
N TRP A 278 19.13 -9.57 -14.54
CA TRP A 278 18.73 -8.58 -13.55
C TRP A 278 19.07 -8.97 -12.11
N TYR A 279 18.79 -10.23 -11.75
CA TYR A 279 19.15 -10.81 -10.46
C TYR A 279 20.65 -10.61 -10.14
N ARG A 280 21.54 -10.87 -11.09
CA ARG A 280 23.00 -10.78 -10.87
C ARG A 280 23.53 -9.36 -10.95
N ASN A 281 23.09 -8.62 -11.95
CA ASN A 281 23.79 -7.45 -12.43
C ASN A 281 23.17 -6.13 -11.97
N TYR A 282 21.90 -6.14 -11.56
CA TYR A 282 21.17 -4.90 -11.29
C TYR A 282 20.55 -4.83 -9.90
N ILE A 283 20.39 -5.95 -9.20
CA ILE A 283 19.70 -5.97 -7.90
C ILE A 283 20.66 -6.45 -6.81
N ASN A 284 20.71 -5.75 -5.67
CA ASN A 284 21.38 -6.28 -4.48
C ASN A 284 20.43 -7.23 -3.74
N MET A 285 20.51 -8.52 -4.07
CA MET A 285 19.64 -9.55 -3.50
C MET A 285 19.81 -9.77 -1.99
N ASN A 286 20.95 -9.40 -1.40
CA ASN A 286 21.15 -9.51 0.05
C ASN A 286 20.17 -8.61 0.83
N MET A 287 19.76 -7.48 0.23
CA MET A 287 18.78 -6.58 0.84
C MET A 287 17.33 -7.08 0.70
N LEU A 288 17.12 -8.13 -0.10
CA LEU A 288 15.83 -8.76 -0.37
C LEU A 288 15.78 -10.19 0.21
N ALA A 289 16.64 -10.49 1.19
CA ALA A 289 16.65 -11.78 1.84
C ALA A 289 15.28 -12.09 2.46
N GLY A 290 14.72 -13.26 2.11
CA GLY A 290 13.40 -13.70 2.55
C GLY A 290 12.23 -13.29 1.64
N GLU A 291 12.46 -12.50 0.58
CA GLU A 291 11.44 -12.24 -0.43
C GLU A 291 11.26 -13.46 -1.36
N GLU A 292 10.01 -13.70 -1.78
CA GLU A 292 9.71 -14.77 -2.74
C GLU A 292 10.11 -14.36 -4.16
N LEU A 293 10.57 -15.33 -4.95
CA LEU A 293 11.19 -15.06 -6.26
C LEU A 293 10.52 -15.83 -7.38
N TRP A 294 10.19 -15.09 -8.44
CA TRP A 294 9.79 -15.59 -9.74
C TRP A 294 10.87 -15.16 -10.76
N VAL A 295 11.64 -16.13 -11.28
CA VAL A 295 12.83 -15.82 -12.09
C VAL A 295 12.71 -16.41 -13.48
N ALA A 296 12.80 -15.56 -14.50
CA ALA A 296 12.75 -15.96 -15.89
C ALA A 296 14.11 -16.47 -16.41
N ARG A 297 14.04 -17.55 -17.18
CA ARG A 297 15.11 -18.03 -18.07
C ARG A 297 14.50 -18.88 -19.17
N TYR A 298 14.50 -18.37 -20.40
CA TYR A 298 13.89 -19.04 -21.55
C TYR A 298 14.81 -20.11 -22.12
N ASN A 299 14.84 -21.27 -21.48
CA ASN A 299 15.66 -22.41 -21.88
C ASN A 299 15.10 -23.71 -21.30
N TYR A 300 15.74 -24.85 -21.61
CA TYR A 300 15.45 -26.13 -20.96
C TYR A 300 16.17 -26.31 -19.62
N TYR A 301 17.04 -25.36 -19.25
CA TYR A 301 17.80 -25.35 -18.01
C TYR A 301 17.96 -23.92 -17.46
N TYR A 302 18.24 -23.82 -16.16
CA TYR A 302 18.55 -22.56 -15.50
C TYR A 302 19.75 -22.69 -14.56
N ASP A 303 20.27 -21.56 -14.07
CA ASP A 303 21.31 -21.59 -13.04
C ASP A 303 20.69 -21.95 -11.68
N THR A 304 21.02 -23.15 -11.19
CA THR A 304 20.54 -23.67 -9.91
C THR A 304 21.06 -22.90 -8.70
N ALA A 305 22.10 -22.08 -8.85
CA ALA A 305 22.59 -21.20 -7.78
C ALA A 305 21.68 -19.99 -7.52
N ILE A 306 20.79 -19.63 -8.47
CA ILE A 306 19.79 -18.60 -8.25
C ILE A 306 18.56 -19.24 -7.58
N PRO A 307 18.14 -18.79 -6.38
CA PRO A 307 16.91 -19.27 -5.76
C PRO A 307 15.69 -18.78 -6.55
N ARG A 308 14.67 -19.64 -6.66
CA ARG A 308 13.38 -19.30 -7.26
C ARG A 308 12.28 -20.17 -6.68
N GLY A 309 11.13 -19.58 -6.37
CA GLY A 309 9.91 -20.33 -6.10
C GLY A 309 9.15 -20.67 -7.39
N ILE A 310 9.32 -19.85 -8.42
CA ILE A 310 8.71 -20.03 -9.75
C ILE A 310 9.75 -19.74 -10.83
N TRP A 311 9.79 -20.59 -11.86
CA TRP A 311 10.59 -20.38 -13.06
C TRP A 311 9.68 -20.05 -14.24
N GLN A 312 9.82 -18.85 -14.82
CA GLN A 312 9.24 -18.57 -16.15
C GLN A 312 10.16 -19.16 -17.21
N SER A 313 9.74 -20.25 -17.83
CA SER A 313 10.62 -21.10 -18.65
C SER A 313 10.48 -20.86 -20.16
N SER A 314 9.40 -20.22 -20.60
CA SER A 314 9.18 -19.85 -22.01
C SER A 314 8.19 -18.70 -22.09
N SER A 315 8.34 -17.88 -23.13
CA SER A 315 7.40 -16.83 -23.55
C SER A 315 6.67 -17.14 -24.86
N THR A 316 6.84 -18.37 -25.36
CA THR A 316 6.38 -18.78 -26.69
C THR A 316 5.55 -20.06 -26.65
N SER A 317 5.13 -20.49 -25.45
CA SER A 317 4.35 -21.72 -25.26
C SER A 317 2.95 -21.64 -25.85
N ARG A 318 2.28 -22.79 -25.96
CA ARG A 318 0.86 -22.92 -26.35
C ARG A 318 0.11 -23.60 -25.22
N VAL A 319 -1.04 -23.05 -24.85
CA VAL A 319 -1.95 -23.61 -23.85
C VAL A 319 -3.36 -23.51 -24.42
N ASN A 320 -4.13 -24.59 -24.34
CA ASN A 320 -5.50 -24.58 -24.84
C ASN A 320 -6.33 -23.50 -24.13
N GLY A 321 -7.08 -22.73 -24.91
CA GLY A 321 -7.86 -21.60 -24.42
C GLY A 321 -7.13 -20.26 -24.43
N VAL A 322 -5.83 -20.22 -24.72
CA VAL A 322 -5.09 -18.97 -25.00
C VAL A 322 -4.77 -18.90 -26.49
N SER A 323 -5.14 -17.80 -27.12
CA SER A 323 -4.78 -17.55 -28.52
C SER A 323 -3.31 -17.13 -28.64
N GLY A 324 -2.51 -17.91 -29.37
CA GLY A 324 -1.11 -17.58 -29.64
C GLY A 324 -0.15 -17.91 -28.50
N ASN A 325 0.90 -17.11 -28.37
CA ASN A 325 1.96 -17.31 -27.37
C ASN A 325 1.45 -16.99 -25.95
N VAL A 326 1.83 -17.84 -25.00
CA VAL A 326 1.67 -17.57 -23.57
C VAL A 326 2.93 -17.97 -22.83
N ASP A 327 3.19 -17.26 -21.74
CA ASP A 327 4.30 -17.52 -20.86
C ASP A 327 3.97 -18.73 -19.98
N ILE A 328 4.93 -19.66 -19.85
CA ILE A 328 4.76 -20.86 -19.01
C ILE A 328 5.69 -20.81 -17.80
N ASN A 329 5.14 -21.21 -16.67
CA ASN A 329 5.75 -21.13 -15.36
C ASN A 329 5.78 -22.50 -14.69
N PHE A 330 6.95 -22.89 -14.20
CA PHE A 330 7.15 -24.08 -13.37
C PHE A 330 7.31 -23.66 -11.91
N GLY A 331 6.33 -24.00 -11.08
CA GLY A 331 6.26 -23.68 -9.67
C GLY A 331 6.87 -24.79 -8.80
N TYR A 332 7.93 -24.46 -8.06
CA TYR A 332 8.58 -25.36 -7.09
C TYR A 332 7.96 -25.26 -5.70
N LYS A 333 7.10 -24.25 -5.49
CA LYS A 333 6.34 -24.04 -4.27
C LYS A 333 4.85 -24.00 -4.59
N ASP A 334 4.06 -24.70 -3.79
CA ASP A 334 2.60 -24.58 -3.79
C ASP A 334 2.19 -23.39 -2.93
N TYR A 335 2.03 -22.23 -3.58
CA TYR A 335 1.68 -20.99 -2.89
C TYR A 335 0.25 -21.00 -2.34
N THR A 336 -0.62 -21.95 -2.73
CA THR A 336 -1.94 -22.08 -2.08
C THR A 336 -1.83 -22.45 -0.59
N ARG A 337 -0.68 -23.01 -0.17
CA ARG A 337 -0.39 -23.37 1.21
C ARG A 337 0.30 -22.25 2.01
N ILE A 338 0.72 -21.18 1.33
CA ILE A 338 1.53 -20.09 1.90
C ILE A 338 0.70 -18.79 1.92
N VAL A 339 0.01 -18.52 0.82
CA VAL A 339 -0.81 -17.33 0.65
C VAL A 339 -2.13 -17.50 1.37
N THR A 340 -2.50 -16.52 2.19
CA THR A 340 -3.87 -16.41 2.72
C THR A 340 -4.74 -15.70 1.69
N PRO A 341 -5.69 -16.39 1.02
CA PRO A 341 -6.51 -15.79 -0.02
C PRO A 341 -7.36 -14.65 0.53
N ARG A 342 -7.49 -13.55 -0.22
CA ARG A 342 -8.28 -12.39 0.21
C ARG A 342 -8.84 -11.58 -0.96
N THR A 343 -9.90 -10.85 -0.69
CA THR A 343 -10.53 -9.92 -1.65
C THR A 343 -10.31 -8.45 -1.30
N SER A 344 -9.61 -8.17 -0.20
CA SER A 344 -9.30 -6.81 0.25
C SER A 344 -8.07 -6.82 1.16
N ALA A 345 -7.43 -5.66 1.31
CA ALA A 345 -6.40 -5.46 2.32
C ALA A 345 -6.95 -5.73 3.73
N LEU A 346 -6.03 -5.93 4.69
CA LEU A 346 -6.38 -6.04 6.11
C LEU A 346 -7.19 -4.79 6.56
N PRO A 347 -8.19 -4.93 7.45
CA PRO A 347 -8.92 -3.77 7.97
C PRO A 347 -8.02 -2.74 8.69
N SER A 348 -6.88 -3.18 9.22
CA SER A 348 -5.88 -2.32 9.87
C SER A 348 -4.93 -1.62 8.90
N TYR A 349 -4.96 -1.99 7.61
CA TYR A 349 -4.11 -1.37 6.61
C TYR A 349 -4.58 0.06 6.33
N ALA A 350 -3.61 0.97 6.29
CA ALA A 350 -3.80 2.34 5.83
C ALA A 350 -2.51 2.79 5.15
N ASN A 351 -2.65 3.42 3.98
CA ASN A 351 -1.54 3.89 3.16
C ASN A 351 -0.50 4.62 4.02
N SER A 352 0.75 4.16 3.95
CA SER A 352 1.89 4.74 4.66
C SER A 352 3.18 4.57 3.86
N SER A 353 4.24 5.22 4.31
CA SER A 353 5.60 5.10 3.76
C SER A 353 6.50 4.17 4.58
N GLY A 354 5.92 3.41 5.50
CA GLY A 354 6.62 2.69 6.54
C GLY A 354 5.69 2.14 7.60
N GLN A 355 6.29 1.60 8.65
CA GLN A 355 5.62 0.98 9.79
C GLN A 355 6.19 1.47 11.12
N TRP A 356 5.31 1.56 12.13
CA TRP A 356 5.73 1.86 13.50
C TRP A 356 6.26 0.61 14.18
N ILE A 357 7.45 0.70 14.75
CA ILE A 357 8.08 -0.34 15.55
C ILE A 357 8.18 0.16 17.00
N THR A 358 7.91 -0.72 17.97
CA THR A 358 8.08 -0.42 19.40
C THR A 358 9.05 -1.43 19.99
N ASP A 359 10.08 -0.93 20.65
CA ASP A 359 11.07 -1.72 21.36
C ASP A 359 11.20 -1.24 22.81
N SER A 360 12.18 -1.78 23.55
CA SER A 360 12.44 -1.42 24.95
C SER A 360 12.80 0.06 25.19
N ARG A 361 13.27 0.77 24.15
CA ARG A 361 13.69 2.18 24.24
C ARG A 361 12.56 3.13 23.86
N GLY A 362 11.67 2.70 22.98
CA GLY A 362 10.48 3.46 22.62
C GLY A 362 9.93 3.10 21.25
N LYS A 363 9.19 4.04 20.68
CA LYS A 363 8.53 3.89 19.39
C LYS A 363 9.29 4.64 18.30
N TRP A 364 9.55 3.98 17.18
CA TRP A 364 10.23 4.55 16.01
C TRP A 364 9.53 4.14 14.72
N TYR A 365 9.88 4.78 13.61
CA TYR A 365 9.23 4.53 12.32
C TYR A 365 10.23 3.98 11.30
N GLN A 366 9.99 2.77 10.82
CA GLN A 366 10.80 2.15 9.78
C GLN A 366 10.21 2.48 8.42
N TYR A 367 10.97 3.14 7.55
CA TYR A 367 10.55 3.35 6.17
C TYR A 367 10.50 2.02 5.42
N TYR A 368 9.54 1.88 4.51
CA TYR A 368 9.58 0.82 3.51
C TYR A 368 10.78 1.04 2.57
N GLY A 369 11.48 -0.04 2.23
CA GLY A 369 12.78 0.07 1.57
C GLY A 369 13.96 0.35 2.52
N GLY A 370 13.69 0.50 3.83
CA GLY A 370 14.69 0.58 4.89
C GLY A 370 15.09 2.00 5.30
N GLY A 371 15.73 2.10 6.47
CA GLY A 371 16.03 3.36 7.14
C GLY A 371 14.89 3.84 8.05
N TYR A 372 15.08 4.99 8.68
CA TYR A 372 14.15 5.60 9.63
C TYR A 372 14.42 7.12 9.73
N PRO A 373 13.41 7.94 10.11
CA PRO A 373 13.63 9.36 10.41
C PRO A 373 14.43 9.50 11.71
N ALA A 374 15.46 10.35 11.70
CA ALA A 374 16.22 10.71 12.89
C ALA A 374 16.59 12.19 12.85
N ASN A 375 16.48 12.86 14.02
CA ASN A 375 16.71 14.29 14.20
C ASN A 375 15.94 15.18 13.20
N LYS A 376 14.68 14.82 12.93
CA LYS A 376 13.86 15.50 11.93
C LYS A 376 12.38 15.44 12.23
N TRP A 377 11.65 16.39 11.64
CA TRP A 377 10.21 16.31 11.48
C TRP A 377 9.87 15.31 10.38
N GLU A 378 8.82 14.53 10.60
CA GLU A 378 8.27 13.61 9.61
C GLU A 378 6.74 13.63 9.67
N GLN A 379 6.09 13.72 8.52
CA GLN A 379 4.64 13.67 8.44
C GLN A 379 4.18 12.25 8.12
N ILE A 380 3.49 11.60 9.06
CA ILE A 380 3.02 10.22 8.91
C ILE A 380 1.50 10.24 9.05
N ARG A 381 0.80 9.83 7.98
CA ARG A 381 -0.68 9.80 7.92
C ARG A 381 -1.32 11.15 8.33
N GLY A 382 -0.79 12.24 7.77
CA GLY A 382 -1.29 13.61 7.98
C GLY A 382 -0.90 14.26 9.32
N LYS A 383 -0.25 13.52 10.23
CA LYS A 383 0.21 14.04 11.52
C LYS A 383 1.72 14.26 11.51
N TRP A 384 2.18 15.32 12.16
CA TRP A 384 3.61 15.62 12.30
C TRP A 384 4.18 14.97 13.55
N TYR A 385 5.36 14.38 13.43
CA TYR A 385 6.12 13.76 14.49
C TYR A 385 7.54 14.30 14.49
N TRP A 386 8.11 14.52 15.67
CA TRP A 386 9.53 14.82 15.82
C TRP A 386 10.27 13.56 16.27
N PHE A 387 11.31 13.21 15.53
CA PHE A 387 12.18 12.08 15.86
C PHE A 387 13.49 12.59 16.46
N ASP A 388 13.90 12.03 17.59
CA ASP A 388 15.16 12.34 18.23
C ASP A 388 16.36 11.88 17.37
N LYS A 389 17.59 12.18 17.84
CA LYS A 389 18.82 11.80 17.13
C LYS A 389 19.01 10.30 16.92
N ASN A 390 18.31 9.47 17.68
CA ASN A 390 18.37 8.02 17.62
C ASN A 390 17.18 7.43 16.83
N GLY A 391 16.27 8.27 16.34
CA GLY A 391 15.12 7.88 15.55
C GLY A 391 13.89 7.48 16.35
N TYR A 392 13.80 7.84 17.63
CA TYR A 392 12.61 7.60 18.45
C TYR A 392 11.69 8.82 18.45
N VAL A 393 10.39 8.57 18.39
CA VAL A 393 9.38 9.64 18.45
C VAL A 393 9.36 10.27 19.84
N THR A 394 9.33 11.60 19.90
CA THR A 394 9.26 12.33 21.16
C THR A 394 7.83 12.63 21.58
N THR A 395 7.62 12.81 22.89
CA THR A 395 6.34 13.21 23.50
C THR A 395 6.53 14.42 24.39
N GLY A 396 5.47 15.16 24.70
CA GLY A 396 5.50 16.33 25.58
C GLY A 396 6.17 17.55 24.95
N TRP A 397 6.71 18.43 25.80
CA TRP A 397 7.35 19.68 25.37
C TRP A 397 8.68 19.45 24.67
N GLN A 398 8.85 20.04 23.50
CA GLN A 398 10.07 19.95 22.69
C GLN A 398 10.53 21.33 22.24
N SER A 399 11.80 21.66 22.50
CA SER A 399 12.43 22.87 21.96
C SER A 399 13.21 22.47 20.71
N ILE A 400 12.74 22.92 19.54
CA ILE A 400 13.29 22.58 18.23
C ILE A 400 13.62 23.87 17.51
N TRP A 401 14.90 24.10 17.28
CA TRP A 401 15.43 25.31 16.61
C TRP A 401 14.93 26.63 17.24
N GLY A 402 14.84 26.68 18.56
CA GLY A 402 14.43 27.88 19.31
C GLY A 402 12.92 28.11 19.42
N LEU A 403 12.11 27.24 18.81
CA LEU A 403 10.65 27.25 18.94
C LEU A 403 10.20 26.10 19.85
N TRP A 404 9.11 26.32 20.58
CA TRP A 404 8.52 25.30 21.44
C TRP A 404 7.33 24.63 20.78
N TYR A 405 7.30 23.30 20.85
CA TYR A 405 6.24 22.44 20.34
C TYR A 405 5.74 21.54 21.48
N TYR A 406 4.49 21.09 21.37
CA TYR A 406 3.94 20.10 22.28
C TYR A 406 3.45 18.88 21.50
N MET A 407 4.04 17.73 21.81
CA MET A 407 3.71 16.44 21.23
C MET A 407 2.78 15.69 22.18
N ASP A 408 1.67 15.15 21.66
CA ASP A 408 0.73 14.38 22.47
C ASP A 408 1.32 13.04 22.95
N SER A 409 0.54 12.25 23.67
CA SER A 409 0.96 10.94 24.19
C SER A 409 1.25 9.89 23.10
N SER A 410 0.73 10.09 21.88
CA SER A 410 1.05 9.28 20.71
C SER A 410 2.31 9.74 19.97
N GLY A 411 2.84 10.89 20.37
CA GLY A 411 3.96 11.59 19.74
C GLY A 411 3.55 12.52 18.60
N ALA A 412 2.25 12.76 18.38
CA ALA A 412 1.78 13.65 17.33
C ALA A 412 1.82 15.11 17.79
N MET A 413 2.30 16.00 16.92
CA MET A 413 2.37 17.44 17.18
C MET A 413 0.96 18.02 17.31
N THR A 414 0.77 18.83 18.35
CA THR A 414 -0.51 19.49 18.64
C THR A 414 -0.58 20.88 18.01
N THR A 415 -1.81 21.35 17.76
CA THR A 415 -2.13 22.73 17.34
C THR A 415 -3.27 23.27 18.20
N GLY A 416 -3.47 24.59 18.22
CA GLY A 416 -4.52 25.25 19.01
C GLY A 416 -4.27 25.27 20.52
N TRP A 417 -5.34 25.40 21.30
CA TRP A 417 -5.29 25.46 22.77
C TRP A 417 -4.90 24.13 23.39
N GLN A 418 -3.91 24.15 24.29
CA GLN A 418 -3.42 22.98 25.00
C GLN A 418 -3.42 23.25 26.51
N TYR A 419 -4.03 22.34 27.28
CA TYR A 419 -4.04 22.40 28.75
C TYR A 419 -3.02 21.40 29.30
N VAL A 420 -1.88 21.90 29.77
CA VAL A 420 -0.75 21.08 30.19
C VAL A 420 -0.31 21.51 31.58
N GLY A 421 -0.25 20.56 32.53
CA GLY A 421 0.22 20.84 33.89
C GLY A 421 -0.57 21.93 34.62
N GLY A 422 -1.88 22.02 34.39
CA GLY A 422 -2.75 23.01 35.03
C GLY A 422 -2.78 24.38 34.35
N ARG A 423 -2.10 24.54 33.21
CA ARG A 423 -1.94 25.83 32.52
C ARG A 423 -2.34 25.72 31.05
N TRP A 424 -2.88 26.81 30.50
CA TRP A 424 -3.23 26.90 29.09
C TRP A 424 -2.09 27.48 28.26
N TYR A 425 -1.89 26.92 27.08
CA TYR A 425 -0.94 27.34 26.06
C TYR A 425 -1.65 27.36 24.71
N TYR A 426 -1.10 28.09 23.74
CA TYR A 426 -1.62 28.07 22.38
C TYR A 426 -0.52 27.76 21.37
N MET A 427 -0.75 26.74 20.56
CA MET A 427 0.12 26.31 19.47
C MET A 427 -0.48 26.83 18.15
N ASN A 428 0.31 27.49 17.31
CA ASN A 428 -0.17 27.98 16.02
C ASN A 428 -0.42 26.82 15.03
N SER A 429 -0.79 27.14 13.78
CA SER A 429 -1.06 26.12 12.74
C SER A 429 0.17 25.28 12.37
N SER A 430 1.38 25.82 12.56
CA SER A 430 2.63 25.09 12.41
C SER A 430 3.04 24.34 13.68
N GLY A 431 2.22 24.38 14.73
CA GLY A 431 2.47 23.76 16.04
C GLY A 431 3.44 24.51 16.94
N ALA A 432 3.93 25.69 16.54
CA ALA A 432 4.82 26.48 17.39
C ALA A 432 4.01 27.23 18.46
N MET A 433 4.50 27.20 19.70
CA MET A 433 3.88 27.85 20.85
C MET A 433 3.95 29.38 20.69
N LEU A 434 2.83 30.05 20.89
CA LEU A 434 2.75 31.51 20.85
C LEU A 434 3.06 32.14 22.21
N THR A 435 3.55 33.38 22.16
CA THR A 435 3.79 34.25 23.32
C THR A 435 3.26 35.66 23.03
N GLY A 436 3.12 36.49 24.05
CA GLY A 436 2.63 37.86 23.96
C GLY A 436 1.11 37.98 23.70
N TRP A 437 0.69 39.14 23.20
CA TRP A 437 -0.70 39.39 22.82
C TRP A 437 -1.09 38.60 21.56
N GLN A 438 -2.17 37.85 21.64
CA GLN A 438 -2.69 37.03 20.54
C GLN A 438 -4.20 37.24 20.37
N SER A 439 -4.65 37.45 19.13
CA SER A 439 -6.06 37.50 18.78
C SER A 439 -6.51 36.14 18.27
N ILE A 440 -7.28 35.41 19.07
CA ILE A 440 -7.70 34.02 18.80
C ILE A 440 -9.22 33.97 18.88
N GLY A 441 -9.88 33.60 17.77
CA GLY A 441 -11.34 33.56 17.70
C GLY A 441 -12.02 34.91 17.97
N GLY A 442 -11.38 36.02 17.62
CA GLY A 442 -11.88 37.39 17.84
C GLY A 442 -11.69 37.93 19.26
N GLN A 443 -11.11 37.15 20.17
CA GLN A 443 -10.78 37.58 21.53
C GLN A 443 -9.27 37.73 21.70
N TRP A 444 -8.86 38.68 22.53
CA TRP A 444 -7.45 38.90 22.83
C TRP A 444 -7.03 38.12 24.07
N TYR A 445 -5.88 37.47 24.01
CA TYR A 445 -5.27 36.74 25.12
C TYR A 445 -3.83 37.21 25.28
N TYR A 446 -3.30 37.17 26.49
CA TYR A 446 -1.87 37.36 26.71
C TYR A 446 -1.24 36.05 27.16
N LEU A 447 -0.30 35.56 26.35
CA LEU A 447 0.54 34.41 26.66
C LEU A 447 1.87 34.94 27.21
N SER A 448 2.30 34.49 28.39
CA SER A 448 3.57 34.91 28.99
C SER A 448 4.77 34.53 28.10
N SER A 449 5.98 34.96 28.47
CA SER A 449 7.22 34.53 27.81
C SER A 449 7.44 33.01 27.84
N SER A 450 6.85 32.32 28.83
CA SER A 450 6.82 30.85 28.91
C SER A 450 5.63 30.21 28.18
N GLY A 451 4.81 31.00 27.49
CA GLY A 451 3.63 30.57 26.73
C GLY A 451 2.36 30.38 27.56
N VAL A 452 2.43 30.48 28.89
CA VAL A 452 1.27 30.34 29.78
C VAL A 452 0.27 31.47 29.54
N MET A 453 -0.99 31.15 29.27
CA MET A 453 -2.09 32.09 29.19
C MET A 453 -2.35 32.71 30.57
N LEU A 454 -2.31 34.04 30.62
CA LEU A 454 -2.54 34.78 31.85
C LEU A 454 -4.03 35.05 32.08
N THR A 455 -4.39 35.22 33.35
CA THR A 455 -5.73 35.58 33.82
C THR A 455 -5.62 36.67 34.90
N GLY A 456 -6.72 37.35 35.21
CA GLY A 456 -6.78 38.39 36.23
C GLY A 456 -6.13 39.72 35.79
N TRP A 457 -5.78 40.55 36.77
CA TRP A 457 -5.09 41.83 36.54
C TRP A 457 -3.64 41.61 36.12
N GLN A 458 -3.23 42.27 35.04
CA GLN A 458 -1.87 42.17 34.48
C GLN A 458 -1.35 43.56 34.10
N ASP A 459 -0.09 43.84 34.43
CA ASP A 459 0.62 45.05 34.00
C ASP A 459 1.55 44.70 32.83
N ILE A 460 1.22 45.19 31.63
CA ILE A 460 1.87 44.83 30.37
C ILE A 460 2.20 46.11 29.62
N GLY A 461 3.50 46.35 29.34
CA GLY A 461 3.93 47.54 28.61
C GLY A 461 3.55 48.87 29.29
N GLY A 462 3.54 48.90 30.62
CA GLY A 462 3.17 50.09 31.41
C GLY A 462 1.67 50.38 31.49
N GLN A 463 0.83 49.53 30.90
CA GLN A 463 -0.63 49.62 30.96
C GLN A 463 -1.19 48.45 31.77
N ARG A 464 -2.31 48.69 32.45
CA ARG A 464 -2.97 47.68 33.29
C ARG A 464 -4.17 47.10 32.55
N TYR A 465 -4.24 45.77 32.45
CA TYR A 465 -5.29 45.03 31.75
C TYR A 465 -5.97 44.06 32.71
N TYR A 466 -7.21 43.69 32.41
CA TYR A 466 -7.87 42.58 33.07
C TYR A 466 -8.19 41.48 32.05
N LEU A 467 -7.66 40.29 32.31
CA LEU A 467 -7.96 39.08 31.57
C LEU A 467 -8.97 38.26 32.38
N SER A 468 -10.06 37.81 31.75
CA SER A 468 -11.09 37.03 32.43
C SER A 468 -10.56 35.66 32.90
N ALA A 469 -11.41 34.87 33.57
CA ALA A 469 -11.07 33.48 33.92
C ALA A 469 -10.82 32.59 32.69
N SER A 470 -11.38 32.94 31.52
CA SER A 470 -11.07 32.26 30.26
C SER A 470 -9.80 32.78 29.58
N GLY A 471 -9.14 33.79 30.16
CA GLY A 471 -7.96 34.48 29.61
C GLY A 471 -8.29 35.59 28.61
N ALA A 472 -9.57 35.78 28.27
CA ALA A 472 -9.99 36.80 27.31
C ALA A 472 -9.85 38.21 27.93
N MET A 473 -9.23 39.12 27.18
CA MET A 473 -9.06 40.51 27.57
C MET A 473 -10.40 41.23 27.64
N VAL A 474 -10.67 41.84 28.79
CA VAL A 474 -11.91 42.57 29.03
C VAL A 474 -11.82 43.99 28.47
N ARG A 475 -12.95 44.46 27.93
CA ARG A 475 -13.17 45.83 27.46
C ARG A 475 -14.47 46.37 28.07
N GLY A 476 -14.57 47.69 28.16
CA GLY A 476 -15.72 48.38 28.70
C GLY A 476 -15.82 48.28 30.23
N TRP A 477 -17.03 48.45 30.75
CA TRP A 477 -17.32 48.35 32.18
C TRP A 477 -17.18 46.92 32.68
N VAL A 478 -16.47 46.73 33.80
CA VAL A 478 -16.37 45.45 34.49
C VAL A 478 -16.48 45.66 36.00
N LYS A 479 -17.12 44.73 36.69
CA LYS A 479 -17.19 44.70 38.15
C LYS A 479 -16.28 43.61 38.70
N ILE A 480 -15.31 43.96 39.53
CA ILE A 480 -14.34 43.03 40.11
C ILE A 480 -14.29 43.28 41.61
N ASN A 481 -14.50 42.25 42.43
CA ASN A 481 -14.53 42.33 43.89
C ASN A 481 -15.45 43.45 44.43
N GLY A 482 -16.62 43.63 43.81
CA GLY A 482 -17.63 44.58 44.27
C GLY A 482 -17.49 46.01 43.72
N VAL A 483 -16.37 46.37 43.11
CA VAL A 483 -16.11 47.72 42.57
C VAL A 483 -16.05 47.71 41.04
N TYR A 484 -16.35 48.85 40.42
CA TYR A 484 -16.39 48.99 38.96
C TYR A 484 -15.10 49.59 38.42
N TYR A 485 -14.65 49.07 37.28
CA TYR A 485 -13.54 49.58 36.47
C TYR A 485 -14.02 49.78 35.04
N TYR A 486 -13.32 50.64 34.30
CA TYR A 486 -13.53 50.79 32.86
C TYR A 486 -12.24 50.48 32.10
N LEU A 487 -12.30 49.51 31.19
CA LEU A 487 -11.22 49.14 30.29
C LEU A 487 -11.52 49.76 28.92
N SER A 488 -10.57 50.48 28.35
CA SER A 488 -10.72 51.11 27.04
C SER A 488 -10.85 50.08 25.90
N ASN A 489 -11.03 50.54 24.66
CA ASN A 489 -11.08 49.64 23.49
C ASN A 489 -9.76 48.88 23.26
N SER A 490 -8.62 49.42 23.72
CA SER A 490 -7.35 48.69 23.70
C SER A 490 -7.23 47.68 24.84
N GLY A 491 -8.17 47.68 25.80
CA GLY A 491 -8.16 46.88 27.03
C GLY A 491 -7.44 47.55 28.20
N ALA A 492 -6.75 48.67 27.98
CA ALA A 492 -6.06 49.39 29.05
C ALA A 492 -7.06 50.01 30.04
N MET A 493 -6.82 49.84 31.34
CA MET A 493 -7.61 50.39 32.43
C MET A 493 -7.53 51.91 32.45
N VAL A 494 -8.70 52.55 32.42
CA VAL A 494 -8.82 54.00 32.43
C VAL A 494 -8.69 54.54 33.86
N ARG A 495 -8.04 55.71 33.98
CA ARG A 495 -7.94 56.51 35.19
C ARG A 495 -8.36 57.94 34.87
N GLY A 496 -8.82 58.68 35.88
CA GLY A 496 -9.30 60.03 35.76
C GLY A 496 -10.65 60.14 35.04
N TRP A 497 -10.88 61.30 34.42
CA TRP A 497 -12.11 61.62 33.70
C TRP A 497 -12.27 60.77 32.43
N VAL A 498 -13.46 60.20 32.24
CA VAL A 498 -13.83 59.53 31.00
C VAL A 498 -15.26 59.87 30.60
N LYS A 499 -15.50 60.00 29.29
CA LYS A 499 -16.83 60.19 28.73
C LYS A 499 -17.26 58.96 27.96
N ILE A 500 -18.36 58.34 28.37
CA ILE A 500 -18.89 57.10 27.78
C ILE A 500 -20.35 57.33 27.45
N ASN A 501 -20.71 57.19 26.17
CA ASN A 501 -22.07 57.43 25.66
C ASN A 501 -22.66 58.78 26.11
N GLY A 502 -21.86 59.84 26.09
CA GLY A 502 -22.29 61.19 26.47
C GLY A 502 -22.21 61.51 27.98
N ILE A 503 -22.04 60.50 28.83
CA ILE A 503 -22.03 60.65 30.29
C ILE A 503 -20.58 60.69 30.79
N TYR A 504 -20.28 61.62 31.72
CA TYR A 504 -18.97 61.71 32.37
C TYR A 504 -18.92 60.83 33.62
N TYR A 505 -17.80 60.15 33.78
CA TYR A 505 -17.44 59.33 34.94
C TYR A 505 -16.03 59.73 35.37
N TYR A 506 -15.69 59.42 36.62
CA TYR A 506 -14.33 59.55 37.11
C TYR A 506 -13.85 58.22 37.71
N LEU A 507 -12.68 57.77 37.25
CA LEU A 507 -12.00 56.59 37.77
C LEU A 507 -10.84 57.09 38.63
N SER A 508 -10.71 56.57 39.85
CA SER A 508 -9.62 56.94 40.76
C SER A 508 -8.24 56.58 40.18
N ASP A 509 -7.16 56.95 40.88
CA ASP A 509 -5.79 56.54 40.50
C ASP A 509 -5.59 55.01 40.52
N THR A 510 -6.42 54.30 41.27
CA THR A 510 -6.46 52.82 41.27
C THR A 510 -7.41 52.25 40.21
N GLY A 511 -8.09 53.10 39.44
CA GLY A 511 -9.02 52.76 38.36
C GLY A 511 -10.45 52.49 38.81
N VAL A 512 -10.76 52.66 40.10
CA VAL A 512 -12.09 52.40 40.65
C VAL A 512 -13.02 53.56 40.32
N MET A 513 -14.20 53.24 39.78
CA MET A 513 -15.26 54.21 39.54
C MET A 513 -15.75 54.81 40.84
N VAL A 514 -15.65 56.13 40.96
CA VAL A 514 -16.10 56.85 42.16
C VAL A 514 -17.61 57.10 42.13
N THR A 515 -18.19 57.19 43.32
CA THR A 515 -19.58 57.60 43.54
C THR A 515 -19.63 58.62 44.68
N GLY A 516 -20.74 59.34 44.80
CA GLY A 516 -20.95 60.34 45.84
C GLY A 516 -20.16 61.64 45.61
N TRP A 517 -19.92 62.37 46.70
CA TRP A 517 -19.17 63.62 46.70
C TRP A 517 -17.67 63.38 46.48
N GLN A 518 -17.06 64.14 45.56
CA GLN A 518 -15.64 64.03 45.22
C GLN A 518 -15.04 65.41 44.96
N ASP A 519 -13.81 65.64 45.42
CA ASP A 519 -13.04 66.86 45.15
C ASP A 519 -11.92 66.54 44.14
N ILE A 520 -12.01 67.13 42.94
CA ILE A 520 -11.12 66.80 41.81
C ILE A 520 -10.62 68.10 41.20
N GLY A 521 -9.30 68.30 41.16
CA GLY A 521 -8.70 69.51 40.57
C GLY A 521 -9.13 70.82 41.24
N GLY A 522 -9.42 70.78 42.55
CA GLY A 522 -9.88 71.96 43.32
C GLY A 522 -11.36 72.30 43.15
N GLN A 523 -12.13 71.49 42.43
CA GLN A 523 -13.57 71.63 42.23
C GLN A 523 -14.32 70.46 42.86
N ARG A 524 -15.53 70.72 43.36
CA ARG A 524 -16.37 69.70 44.00
C ARG A 524 -17.42 69.17 43.04
N TYR A 525 -17.51 67.85 42.94
CA TYR A 525 -18.42 67.12 42.05
C TYR A 525 -19.29 66.15 42.84
N TYR A 526 -20.41 65.73 42.25
CA TYR A 526 -21.19 64.60 42.75
C TYR A 526 -21.43 63.57 41.63
N PHE A 527 -21.18 62.31 41.95
CA PHE A 527 -21.45 61.17 41.07
C PHE A 527 -22.58 60.35 41.68
N ASN A 528 -23.62 60.04 40.89
CA ASN A 528 -24.76 59.26 41.39
C ASN A 528 -24.36 57.79 41.66
N ALA A 529 -25.33 56.96 42.06
CA ALA A 529 -25.08 55.55 42.37
C ALA A 529 -24.59 54.71 41.16
N SER A 530 -24.85 55.16 39.93
CA SER A 530 -24.31 54.53 38.72
C SER A 530 -22.95 55.11 38.30
N GLY A 531 -22.37 56.01 39.10
CA GLY A 531 -21.10 56.69 38.83
C GLY A 531 -21.19 57.83 37.82
N ALA A 532 -22.40 58.20 37.36
CA ALA A 532 -22.57 59.29 36.41
C ALA A 532 -22.43 60.64 37.12
N MET A 533 -21.61 61.53 36.57
CA MET A 533 -21.48 62.91 37.01
C MET A 533 -22.80 63.65 36.81
N VAL A 534 -23.32 64.27 37.86
CA VAL A 534 -24.57 65.04 37.78
C VAL A 534 -24.30 66.48 37.35
N THR A 535 -25.26 67.09 36.66
CA THR A 535 -25.27 68.51 36.29
C THR A 535 -26.61 69.14 36.64
N GLY A 536 -26.69 70.47 36.68
CA GLY A 536 -27.92 71.19 36.99
C GLY A 536 -28.36 71.07 38.46
N ARG A 537 -29.64 71.32 38.73
CA ARG A 537 -30.21 71.27 40.09
C ARG A 537 -30.50 69.83 40.51
N GLN A 538 -29.90 69.40 41.62
CA GLN A 538 -29.98 68.03 42.15
C GLN A 538 -30.39 68.02 43.63
N TYR A 539 -31.05 66.96 44.10
CA TYR A 539 -31.42 66.77 45.50
C TYR A 539 -30.60 65.62 46.11
N ILE A 540 -29.73 65.93 47.07
CA ILE A 540 -28.73 65.00 47.62
C ILE A 540 -28.73 65.14 49.14
N GLY A 541 -28.90 64.02 49.86
CA GLY A 541 -28.79 64.00 51.33
C GLY A 541 -29.71 65.00 52.06
N GLY A 542 -30.89 65.28 51.52
CA GLY A 542 -31.87 66.19 52.13
C GLY A 542 -31.80 67.66 51.67
N LYS A 543 -30.86 68.04 50.79
CA LYS A 543 -30.64 69.43 50.34
C LYS A 543 -30.55 69.54 48.81
N TYR A 544 -30.92 70.71 48.27
CA TYR A 544 -30.71 71.02 46.86
C TYR A 544 -29.32 71.61 46.61
N TYR A 545 -28.66 71.14 45.56
CA TYR A 545 -27.36 71.61 45.07
C TYR A 545 -27.47 71.95 43.58
N ASN A 546 -26.77 72.99 43.12
CA ASN A 546 -26.71 73.35 41.70
C ASN A 546 -25.30 73.09 41.17
N PHE A 547 -25.21 72.33 40.08
CA PHE A 547 -23.97 72.02 39.39
C PHE A 547 -23.96 72.68 38.01
N LYS A 548 -22.79 73.17 37.58
CA LYS A 548 -22.60 73.72 36.24
C LYS A 548 -22.69 72.61 35.16
N SER A 549 -22.66 73.00 33.89
CA SER A 549 -22.62 72.05 32.76
C SER A 549 -21.36 71.19 32.73
N ASP A 550 -20.26 71.67 33.32
CA ASP A 550 -19.03 70.90 33.54
C ASP A 550 -19.07 70.00 34.79
N GLY A 551 -20.17 70.04 35.56
CA GLY A 551 -20.40 69.24 36.76
C GLY A 551 -19.86 69.82 38.06
N SER A 552 -19.15 70.96 38.04
CA SER A 552 -18.64 71.59 39.27
C SER A 552 -19.78 72.21 40.09
N LEU A 553 -19.72 72.07 41.42
CA LEU A 553 -20.67 72.64 42.38
C LEU A 553 -20.56 74.17 42.41
N ILE A 554 -21.71 74.85 42.49
CA ILE A 554 -21.85 76.31 42.61
C ILE A 554 -21.96 76.73 44.07
#